data_AF-A0A0A1M958-F1
#
_entry.id   AF-A0A0A1M958-F1
#
_cell.length_a   1.000
_cell.length_b   1.000
_cell.length_c   1.000
_cell.angle_alpha   90.00
_cell.angle_beta   90.00
_cell.angle_gamma   90.00
#
_symmetry.space_group_name_H-M   'P 1'
#
loop_
_entity.id
_entity.type
_entity.pdbx_description
1 polymer ?
#
loop_
_entity_poly.entity_id
_entity_poly.type
_entity_poly.pdbx_seq_one_letter_code
_entity_poly.pdbx_strand_id
1 'polypeptide(L)'
;MSKIKNESYYKILGTTANIGQARIEEKYLQALEKHPQETDPEGYAKVQEAFEVLRDPEKRAAYDNNRKHGKKKTDAASTGKADQQHTPEENTKAEEVKPLDEAEQLIADAKKAMDSGDNQKAFEIYKKLNQLVPDSGEIKFKLLKLASFNDDVDEMEKIFSEIIPLTTSNEELQVIYTLKADIYQDNGYPDKAIETYEDLLERFPEQTSMFAPALAHLHTQINQYDKSMQVMEQSQPAEDEDTKTTTAFYLSWINIIITTENWSMLSKIISKFKKHLKHVSETDDVKELQDELMEQYMYFHKAALFQEAEIYIGLADAITRNNSDIKKAHNETKKQARLQKEISRLSRDMHAHALLYYKAYEWFYTGKVSAAKMIAVMNELPVYQKQQLENDNQSYAAGILQLKKKYPLIYKSFQNQWDTLFEQLTVGLSREEKRNLRKKK
;
A
#
# COMPACT_ATOMS: atom_id res chain seq x y z
N MET A 1 32.87 -38.22 -1.36
CA MET A 1 32.31 -37.12 -2.16
C MET A 1 31.28 -36.39 -1.31
N SER A 2 31.35 -35.06 -1.23
CA SER A 2 30.48 -34.27 -0.35
C SER A 2 29.05 -34.19 -0.90
N LYS A 3 28.04 -34.41 -0.06
CA LYS A 3 26.64 -34.09 -0.41
C LYS A 3 26.47 -32.58 -0.33
N ILE A 4 26.60 -31.89 -1.47
CA ILE A 4 26.17 -30.50 -1.59
C ILE A 4 24.66 -30.47 -1.33
N LYS A 5 24.25 -29.88 -0.20
CA LYS A 5 22.85 -29.56 0.05
C LYS A 5 22.49 -28.38 -0.83
N ASN A 6 21.63 -28.56 -1.83
CA ASN A 6 20.97 -27.43 -2.46
C ASN A 6 20.20 -26.67 -1.38
N GLU A 7 20.62 -25.45 -1.07
CA GLU A 7 19.99 -24.62 -0.06
C GLU A 7 18.69 -24.06 -0.63
N SER A 8 17.61 -24.08 0.14
CA SER A 8 16.35 -23.48 -0.31
C SER A 8 16.50 -21.96 -0.48
N TYR A 9 15.87 -21.36 -1.49
CA TYR A 9 15.83 -19.90 -1.67
C TYR A 9 15.38 -19.17 -0.39
N TYR A 10 14.40 -19.70 0.36
CA TYR A 10 14.03 -19.17 1.67
C TYR A 10 15.20 -19.15 2.68
N LYS A 11 16.04 -20.19 2.69
CA LYS A 11 17.23 -20.26 3.57
C LYS A 11 18.30 -19.25 3.14
N ILE A 12 18.47 -19.05 1.84
CA ILE A 12 19.39 -18.04 1.27
C ILE A 12 18.94 -16.63 1.68
N LEU A 13 17.63 -16.35 1.67
CA LEU A 13 17.06 -15.11 2.23
C LEU A 13 16.94 -15.11 3.78
N GLY A 14 17.52 -16.09 4.49
CA GLY A 14 17.51 -16.15 5.96
C GLY A 14 16.11 -16.28 6.59
N THR A 15 15.16 -16.93 5.90
CA THR A 15 13.75 -17.05 6.30
C THR A 15 13.19 -18.47 6.11
N THR A 16 11.90 -18.66 6.38
CA THR A 16 11.17 -19.93 6.20
C THR A 16 10.08 -19.81 5.14
N ALA A 17 9.53 -20.94 4.70
CA ALA A 17 8.50 -20.97 3.66
C ALA A 17 7.17 -20.31 4.07
N ASN A 18 6.92 -20.14 5.38
CA ASN A 18 5.69 -19.58 5.93
C ASN A 18 5.69 -18.03 5.92
N ILE A 19 6.68 -17.39 5.30
CA ILE A 19 6.75 -15.93 5.20
C ILE A 19 5.63 -15.37 4.30
N GLY A 20 4.93 -14.33 4.76
CA GLY A 20 3.97 -13.59 3.94
C GLY A 20 4.68 -12.82 2.81
N GLN A 21 4.02 -12.69 1.65
CA GLN A 21 4.64 -12.14 0.43
C GLN A 21 5.29 -10.77 0.64
N ALA A 22 4.62 -9.87 1.35
CA ALA A 22 5.10 -8.52 1.66
C ALA A 22 6.41 -8.46 2.50
N ARG A 23 6.81 -9.55 3.17
CA ARG A 23 8.08 -9.59 3.95
C ARG A 23 9.26 -10.22 3.19
N ILE A 24 9.06 -10.67 1.95
CA ILE A 24 10.14 -11.27 1.14
C ILE A 24 11.19 -10.20 0.77
N GLU A 25 10.74 -8.99 0.43
CA GLU A 25 11.63 -7.86 0.14
C GLU A 25 12.43 -7.41 1.37
N GLU A 26 11.81 -7.38 2.56
CA GLU A 26 12.50 -7.13 3.84
C GLU A 26 13.66 -8.13 4.05
N LYS A 27 13.43 -9.42 3.74
CA LYS A 27 14.44 -10.47 3.89
C LYS A 27 15.51 -10.45 2.81
N TYR A 28 15.17 -10.07 1.58
CA TYR A 28 16.14 -9.81 0.52
C TYR A 28 17.11 -8.70 0.92
N LEU A 29 16.61 -7.56 1.41
CA LEU A 29 17.46 -6.45 1.87
C LEU A 29 18.38 -6.86 3.05
N GLN A 30 17.89 -7.64 4.00
CA GLN A 30 18.70 -8.19 5.11
C GLN A 30 19.73 -9.23 4.66
N ALA A 31 19.50 -9.92 3.54
CA ALA A 31 20.46 -10.86 2.95
C ALA A 31 21.55 -10.12 2.16
N LEU A 32 21.21 -9.04 1.45
CA LEU A 32 22.18 -8.17 0.77
C LEU A 32 23.17 -7.50 1.73
N GLU A 33 22.73 -7.12 2.93
CA GLU A 33 23.62 -6.58 3.98
C GLU A 33 24.69 -7.59 4.43
N LYS A 34 24.36 -8.89 4.40
CA LYS A 34 25.25 -10.00 4.78
C LYS A 34 26.12 -10.50 3.63
N HIS A 35 25.69 -10.29 2.39
CA HIS A 35 26.40 -10.67 1.18
C HIS A 35 26.58 -9.46 0.24
N PRO A 36 27.40 -8.45 0.60
CA PRO A 36 27.67 -7.31 -0.28
C PRO A 36 28.40 -7.75 -1.54
N GLN A 37 28.04 -7.18 -2.69
CA GLN A 37 28.63 -7.54 -4.00
C GLN A 37 30.15 -7.39 -4.06
N GLU A 38 30.73 -6.46 -3.28
CA GLU A 38 32.16 -6.16 -3.25
C GLU A 38 32.99 -7.21 -2.47
N THR A 39 32.36 -7.91 -1.51
CA THR A 39 33.04 -8.82 -0.57
C THR A 39 32.58 -10.27 -0.67
N ASP A 40 31.35 -10.53 -1.14
CA ASP A 40 30.82 -11.86 -1.44
C ASP A 40 29.97 -11.85 -2.73
N PRO A 41 30.60 -11.84 -3.92
CA PRO A 41 29.89 -11.86 -5.21
C PRO A 41 29.03 -13.12 -5.41
N GLU A 42 29.47 -14.26 -4.88
CA GLU A 42 28.74 -15.54 -5.00
C GLU A 42 27.49 -15.58 -4.11
N GLY A 43 27.59 -15.07 -2.88
CA GLY A 43 26.46 -14.90 -1.98
C GLY A 43 25.45 -13.90 -2.55
N TYR A 44 25.93 -12.77 -3.06
CA TYR A 44 25.10 -11.75 -3.71
C TYR A 44 24.27 -12.32 -4.87
N ALA A 45 24.90 -13.06 -5.79
CA ALA A 45 24.21 -13.69 -6.91
C ALA A 45 23.12 -14.69 -6.46
N LYS A 46 23.42 -15.53 -5.45
CA LYS A 46 22.44 -16.48 -4.87
C LYS A 46 21.27 -15.76 -4.21
N VAL A 47 21.52 -14.62 -3.55
CA VAL A 47 20.49 -13.78 -2.92
C VAL A 47 19.58 -13.11 -3.96
N GLN A 48 20.12 -12.66 -5.10
CA GLN A 48 19.33 -12.16 -6.22
C GLN A 48 18.45 -13.26 -6.84
N GLU A 49 19.02 -14.41 -7.20
CA GLU A 49 18.28 -15.55 -7.77
C GLU A 49 17.13 -15.99 -6.84
N ALA A 50 17.41 -16.08 -5.53
CA ALA A 50 16.42 -16.43 -4.52
C ALA A 50 15.28 -15.39 -4.42
N PHE A 51 15.56 -14.10 -4.63
CA PHE A 51 14.56 -13.05 -4.60
C PHE A 51 13.72 -13.00 -5.89
N GLU A 52 14.33 -13.15 -7.06
CA GLU A 52 13.60 -13.16 -8.35
C GLU A 52 12.53 -14.26 -8.42
N VAL A 53 12.82 -15.44 -7.85
CA VAL A 53 11.87 -16.55 -7.79
C VAL A 53 10.81 -16.36 -6.69
N LEU A 54 11.15 -15.73 -5.56
CA LEU A 54 10.24 -15.63 -4.41
C LEU A 54 9.38 -14.35 -4.40
N ARG A 55 9.81 -13.25 -5.03
CA ARG A 55 9.06 -11.98 -5.12
C ARG A 55 7.80 -12.09 -5.97
N ASP A 56 7.85 -12.97 -6.96
CA ASP A 56 6.78 -13.27 -7.91
C ASP A 56 5.89 -14.40 -7.34
N PRO A 57 4.58 -14.17 -7.09
CA PRO A 57 3.70 -15.16 -6.48
C PRO A 57 3.58 -16.47 -7.29
N GLU A 58 3.56 -16.40 -8.61
CA GLU A 58 3.43 -17.57 -9.49
C GLU A 58 4.71 -18.41 -9.47
N LYS A 59 5.87 -17.76 -9.64
CA LYS A 59 7.18 -18.43 -9.55
C LYS A 59 7.41 -19.04 -8.17
N ARG A 60 6.99 -18.34 -7.10
CA ARG A 60 7.03 -18.84 -5.73
C ARG A 60 6.17 -20.09 -5.56
N ALA A 61 4.93 -20.07 -6.06
CA ALA A 61 4.03 -21.23 -6.02
C ALA A 61 4.59 -22.42 -6.81
N ALA A 62 5.12 -22.20 -8.01
CA ALA A 62 5.77 -23.22 -8.82
C ALA A 62 7.01 -23.83 -8.12
N TYR A 63 7.85 -22.99 -7.50
CA TYR A 63 8.99 -23.40 -6.70
C TYR A 63 8.57 -24.25 -5.48
N ASP A 64 7.54 -23.83 -4.75
CA ASP A 64 7.04 -24.58 -3.59
C ASP A 64 6.38 -25.91 -3.96
N ASN A 65 5.65 -25.97 -5.08
CA ASN A 65 5.08 -27.21 -5.62
C ASN A 65 6.17 -28.20 -6.01
N ASN A 66 7.21 -27.75 -6.73
CA ASN A 66 8.37 -28.57 -7.07
C ASN A 66 9.09 -29.07 -5.81
N ARG A 67 9.26 -28.23 -4.78
CA ARG A 67 9.89 -28.61 -3.52
C ARG A 67 9.05 -29.60 -2.69
N LYS A 68 7.71 -29.50 -2.74
CA LYS A 68 6.78 -30.41 -2.05
C LYS A 68 6.66 -31.77 -2.75
N HIS A 69 6.63 -31.81 -4.08
CA HIS A 69 6.36 -33.05 -4.84
C HIS A 69 7.62 -33.78 -5.32
N GLY A 70 8.77 -33.10 -5.43
CA GLY A 70 10.05 -33.70 -5.84
C GLY A 70 10.62 -34.80 -4.90
N LYS A 71 9.95 -35.14 -3.80
CA LYS A 71 10.33 -36.21 -2.86
C LYS A 71 9.52 -37.51 -2.96
N LYS A 72 8.47 -37.59 -3.78
CA LYS A 72 7.65 -38.82 -3.93
C LYS A 72 8.01 -39.62 -5.19
N LYS A 73 9.20 -40.22 -5.22
CA LYS A 73 9.56 -41.33 -6.13
C LYS A 73 10.57 -42.31 -5.50
N THR A 74 10.20 -42.93 -4.39
CA THR A 74 10.62 -44.30 -4.02
C THR A 74 9.51 -44.98 -3.24
N ASP A 75 9.41 -46.29 -3.42
CA ASP A 75 8.73 -47.27 -2.56
C ASP A 75 7.18 -47.24 -2.50
N ALA A 76 6.60 -47.99 -3.43
CA ALA A 76 5.32 -48.65 -3.24
C ALA A 76 5.54 -50.16 -3.06
N ALA A 77 5.00 -50.77 -1.98
CA ALA A 77 4.63 -52.20 -1.92
C ALA A 77 3.98 -52.61 -0.57
N SER A 78 2.78 -53.24 -0.63
CA SER A 78 2.20 -54.20 0.36
C SER A 78 1.89 -53.68 1.80
N THR A 79 0.90 -54.11 2.60
CA THR A 79 -0.25 -55.06 2.59
C THR A 79 -1.45 -54.40 3.34
N GLY A 80 -2.70 -54.90 3.41
CA GLY A 80 -3.37 -56.07 2.83
C GLY A 80 -4.13 -56.94 3.88
N LYS A 81 -5.45 -57.17 3.68
CA LYS A 81 -6.45 -57.90 4.54
C LYS A 81 -6.93 -57.17 5.82
N ALA A 82 -8.08 -57.47 6.43
CA ALA A 82 -9.42 -57.94 5.98
C ALA A 82 -10.39 -57.94 7.20
N ASP A 83 -11.70 -57.80 6.95
CA ASP A 83 -12.89 -58.15 7.75
C ASP A 83 -12.96 -57.87 9.28
N GLN A 84 -14.03 -57.16 9.69
CA GLN A 84 -15.15 -57.81 10.39
C GLN A 84 -16.44 -56.96 10.37
N GLN A 85 -17.58 -57.64 10.32
CA GLN A 85 -18.93 -57.07 10.29
C GLN A 85 -19.46 -56.87 11.71
N HIS A 86 -20.27 -55.82 11.93
CA HIS A 86 -21.45 -55.93 12.80
C HIS A 86 -22.50 -54.83 12.52
N THR A 87 -23.71 -55.30 12.25
CA THR A 87 -25.02 -54.65 12.36
C THR A 87 -25.91 -55.67 13.14
N PRO A 88 -27.12 -55.33 13.65
CA PRO A 88 -28.00 -54.24 13.21
C PRO A 88 -28.70 -53.39 14.30
N GLU A 89 -29.37 -52.34 13.81
CA GLU A 89 -30.65 -51.77 14.25
C GLU A 89 -30.93 -51.58 15.75
N GLU A 90 -31.10 -50.31 16.13
CA GLU A 90 -32.28 -49.95 16.93
C GLU A 90 -32.87 -48.61 16.44
N ASN A 91 -34.19 -48.48 16.56
CA ASN A 91 -35.01 -47.53 15.80
C ASN A 91 -35.75 -46.57 16.76
N THR A 92 -35.38 -45.29 16.75
CA THR A 92 -36.09 -44.26 17.50
C THR A 92 -36.23 -42.95 16.72
N LYS A 93 -37.40 -42.82 16.08
CA LYS A 93 -38.16 -41.57 15.86
C LYS A 93 -37.35 -40.36 15.36
N ALA A 94 -37.43 -40.15 14.05
CA ALA A 94 -37.41 -38.78 13.54
C ALA A 94 -38.61 -38.03 14.14
N GLU A 95 -38.36 -37.06 14.99
CA GLU A 95 -39.34 -36.01 15.28
C GLU A 95 -39.45 -35.13 14.04
N GLU A 96 -40.68 -34.88 13.57
CA GLU A 96 -40.95 -33.84 12.57
C GLU A 96 -40.69 -32.47 13.23
N VAL A 97 -39.42 -32.07 13.27
CA VAL A 97 -39.02 -30.69 13.55
C VAL A 97 -39.73 -29.82 12.50
N LYS A 98 -40.53 -28.84 12.93
CA LYS A 98 -41.21 -27.98 11.96
C LYS A 98 -40.14 -27.15 11.24
N PRO A 99 -40.33 -26.82 9.95
CA PRO A 99 -39.36 -26.00 9.20
C PRO A 99 -38.99 -24.67 9.88
N LEU A 100 -39.87 -24.14 10.73
CA LEU A 100 -39.62 -22.96 11.55
C LEU A 100 -38.61 -23.22 12.68
N ASP A 101 -38.79 -24.32 13.42
CA ASP A 101 -37.90 -24.70 14.53
C ASP A 101 -36.49 -25.08 13.99
N GLU A 102 -36.42 -25.72 12.81
CA GLU A 102 -35.16 -26.00 12.11
C GLU A 102 -34.46 -24.71 11.65
N ALA A 103 -35.20 -23.76 11.06
CA ALA A 103 -34.66 -22.48 10.63
C ALA A 103 -34.13 -21.64 11.81
N GLU A 104 -34.83 -21.60 12.94
CA GLU A 104 -34.36 -20.91 14.15
C GLU A 104 -33.04 -21.50 14.68
N GLN A 105 -32.93 -22.84 14.73
CA GLN A 105 -31.70 -23.52 15.13
C GLN A 105 -30.54 -23.24 14.15
N LEU A 106 -30.79 -23.31 12.84
CA LEU A 106 -29.79 -23.00 11.83
C LEU A 106 -29.33 -21.52 11.91
N ILE A 107 -30.21 -20.56 12.22
CA ILE A 107 -29.82 -19.16 12.45
C ILE A 107 -28.89 -19.04 13.67
N ALA A 108 -29.17 -19.76 14.76
CA ALA A 108 -28.32 -19.77 15.94
C ALA A 108 -26.93 -20.37 15.66
N ASP A 109 -26.87 -21.50 14.92
CA ASP A 109 -25.60 -22.13 14.54
C ASP A 109 -24.81 -21.30 13.52
N ALA A 110 -25.47 -20.60 12.59
CA ALA A 110 -24.83 -19.68 11.65
C ALA A 110 -24.17 -18.51 12.38
N LYS A 111 -24.88 -17.87 13.33
CA LYS A 111 -24.34 -16.79 14.17
C LYS A 111 -23.12 -17.27 14.95
N LYS A 112 -23.21 -18.43 15.59
CA LYS A 112 -22.09 -19.04 16.33
C LYS A 112 -20.88 -19.34 15.44
N ALA A 113 -21.09 -19.76 14.19
CA ALA A 113 -20.01 -19.96 13.23
C ALA A 113 -19.33 -18.62 12.88
N MET A 114 -20.12 -17.58 12.57
CA MET A 114 -19.61 -16.22 12.31
C MET A 114 -18.84 -15.64 13.51
N ASP A 115 -19.37 -15.74 14.73
CA ASP A 115 -18.73 -15.26 15.95
C ASP A 115 -17.39 -15.97 16.23
N SER A 116 -17.24 -17.22 15.75
CA SER A 116 -15.99 -17.99 15.81
C SER A 116 -15.04 -17.75 14.62
N GLY A 117 -15.43 -16.94 13.63
CA GLY A 117 -14.66 -16.69 12.40
C GLY A 117 -14.69 -17.85 11.37
N ASP A 118 -15.56 -18.84 11.56
CA ASP A 118 -15.71 -20.00 10.66
C ASP A 118 -16.66 -19.65 9.49
N ASN A 119 -16.17 -18.80 8.59
CA ASN A 119 -16.94 -18.25 7.48
C ASN A 119 -17.44 -19.32 6.50
N GLN A 120 -16.65 -20.36 6.22
CA GLN A 120 -17.08 -21.47 5.37
C GLN A 120 -18.27 -22.20 6.00
N LYS A 121 -18.18 -22.54 7.30
CA LYS A 121 -19.30 -23.21 7.98
C LYS A 121 -20.52 -22.31 8.07
N ALA A 122 -20.35 -21.02 8.34
CA ALA A 122 -21.46 -20.06 8.33
C ALA A 122 -22.14 -20.03 6.95
N PHE A 123 -21.37 -20.02 5.86
CA PHE A 123 -21.88 -20.05 4.49
C PHE A 123 -22.69 -21.32 4.23
N GLU A 124 -22.17 -22.52 4.53
CA GLU A 124 -22.91 -23.78 4.35
C GLU A 124 -24.23 -23.83 5.14
N ILE A 125 -24.26 -23.25 6.36
CA ILE A 125 -25.49 -23.14 7.15
C ILE A 125 -26.47 -22.16 6.50
N TYR A 126 -25.99 -21.01 6.02
CA TYR A 126 -26.83 -20.05 5.30
C TYR A 126 -27.33 -20.58 3.94
N LYS A 127 -26.60 -21.47 3.26
CA LYS A 127 -27.10 -22.15 2.05
C LYS A 127 -28.29 -23.07 2.36
N LYS A 128 -28.27 -23.77 3.50
CA LYS A 128 -29.42 -24.55 3.99
C LYS A 128 -30.60 -23.64 4.38
N LEU A 129 -30.34 -22.53 5.07
CA LEU A 129 -31.36 -21.54 5.38
C LEU A 129 -32.05 -21.00 4.11
N ASN A 130 -31.28 -20.73 3.04
CA ASN A 130 -31.83 -20.27 1.76
C ASN A 130 -32.67 -21.35 1.04
N GLN A 131 -32.46 -22.64 1.33
CA GLN A 131 -33.32 -23.72 0.83
C GLN A 131 -34.66 -23.80 1.59
N LEU A 132 -34.66 -23.48 2.89
CA LEU A 132 -35.87 -23.45 3.71
C LEU A 132 -36.69 -22.16 3.52
N VAL A 133 -36.02 -21.02 3.31
CA VAL A 133 -36.63 -19.69 3.19
C VAL A 133 -36.01 -18.92 2.00
N PRO A 134 -36.32 -19.32 0.74
CA PRO A 134 -35.66 -18.78 -0.46
C PRO A 134 -35.97 -17.32 -0.77
N ASP A 135 -37.10 -16.78 -0.29
CA ASP A 135 -37.52 -15.40 -0.56
C ASP A 135 -37.06 -14.41 0.54
N SER A 136 -36.08 -14.79 1.36
CA SER A 136 -35.50 -13.92 2.39
C SER A 136 -34.31 -13.11 1.86
N GLY A 137 -34.53 -11.80 1.68
CA GLY A 137 -33.46 -10.84 1.39
C GLY A 137 -32.37 -10.83 2.47
N GLU A 138 -32.71 -11.00 3.76
CA GLU A 138 -31.71 -11.07 4.83
C GLU A 138 -30.78 -12.27 4.67
N ILE A 139 -31.32 -13.47 4.42
CA ILE A 139 -30.53 -14.69 4.24
C ILE A 139 -29.59 -14.54 3.02
N LYS A 140 -30.10 -14.03 1.90
CA LYS A 140 -29.30 -13.74 0.71
C LYS A 140 -28.24 -12.67 0.95
N PHE A 141 -28.51 -11.65 1.76
CA PHE A 141 -27.53 -10.64 2.13
C PHE A 141 -26.38 -11.25 2.96
N LYS A 142 -26.70 -12.15 3.91
CA LYS A 142 -25.69 -12.90 4.67
C LYS A 142 -24.88 -13.82 3.75
N LEU A 143 -25.52 -14.49 2.79
CA LEU A 143 -24.83 -15.31 1.79
C LEU A 143 -23.89 -14.48 0.91
N LEU A 144 -24.33 -13.32 0.41
CA LEU A 144 -23.50 -12.42 -0.40
C LEU A 144 -22.27 -11.95 0.39
N LYS A 145 -22.47 -11.51 1.65
CA LYS A 145 -21.38 -11.11 2.54
C LYS A 145 -20.45 -12.26 2.92
N LEU A 146 -20.92 -13.51 2.91
CA LEU A 146 -20.08 -14.68 3.19
C LEU A 146 -19.36 -15.21 1.95
N ALA A 147 -19.91 -15.01 0.75
CA ALA A 147 -19.25 -15.34 -0.52
C ALA A 147 -17.92 -14.59 -0.69
N SER A 148 -17.78 -13.37 -0.13
CA SER A 148 -16.53 -12.61 -0.12
C SER A 148 -15.36 -13.27 0.61
N PHE A 149 -15.60 -14.32 1.39
CA PHE A 149 -14.55 -15.06 2.11
C PHE A 149 -14.24 -16.44 1.51
N ASN A 150 -15.00 -16.86 0.48
CA ASN A 150 -14.97 -18.22 -0.06
C ASN A 150 -14.54 -18.28 -1.54
N ASP A 151 -14.16 -17.15 -2.13
CA ASP A 151 -13.66 -16.99 -3.51
C ASP A 151 -14.58 -17.56 -4.62
N ASP A 152 -15.88 -17.71 -4.33
CA ASP A 152 -16.89 -18.27 -5.25
C ASP A 152 -17.69 -17.14 -5.94
N VAL A 153 -17.07 -16.59 -6.98
CA VAL A 153 -17.63 -15.50 -7.80
C VAL A 153 -18.88 -15.92 -8.59
N ASP A 154 -19.00 -17.19 -8.96
CA ASP A 154 -20.16 -17.69 -9.72
C ASP A 154 -21.41 -17.81 -8.83
N GLU A 155 -21.26 -18.37 -7.61
CA GLU A 155 -22.35 -18.38 -6.63
C GLU A 155 -22.67 -16.95 -6.14
N MET A 156 -21.68 -16.05 -6.05
CA MET A 156 -21.91 -14.63 -5.77
C MET A 156 -22.85 -13.98 -6.79
N GLU A 157 -22.58 -14.10 -8.09
CA GLU A 157 -23.42 -13.49 -9.13
C GLU A 157 -24.84 -14.05 -9.15
N LYS A 158 -24.98 -15.35 -8.81
CA LYS A 158 -26.29 -15.96 -8.62
C LYS A 158 -27.02 -15.37 -7.41
N ILE A 159 -26.39 -15.29 -6.24
CA ILE A 159 -26.98 -14.67 -5.03
C ILE A 159 -27.35 -13.21 -5.31
N PHE A 160 -26.49 -12.46 -6.01
CA PHE A 160 -26.72 -11.08 -6.41
C PHE A 160 -27.94 -10.92 -7.32
N SER A 161 -28.08 -11.79 -8.33
CA SER A 161 -29.25 -11.82 -9.21
C SER A 161 -30.53 -12.19 -8.46
N GLU A 162 -30.44 -13.02 -7.43
CA GLU A 162 -31.56 -13.46 -6.59
C GLU A 162 -31.96 -12.48 -5.47
N ILE A 163 -31.08 -11.54 -5.08
CA ILE A 163 -31.33 -10.57 -4.00
C ILE A 163 -31.86 -9.22 -4.50
N ILE A 164 -31.42 -8.74 -5.68
CA ILE A 164 -31.93 -7.49 -6.28
C ILE A 164 -33.47 -7.39 -6.28
N PRO A 165 -34.25 -8.38 -6.74
CA PRO A 165 -35.72 -8.27 -6.74
C PRO A 165 -36.35 -8.27 -5.33
N LEU A 166 -35.57 -8.53 -4.28
CA LEU A 166 -35.99 -8.54 -2.88
C LEU A 166 -35.53 -7.29 -2.11
N THR A 167 -34.68 -6.42 -2.69
CA THR A 167 -34.28 -5.16 -2.05
C THR A 167 -35.45 -4.19 -2.01
N THR A 168 -35.63 -3.54 -0.86
CA THR A 168 -36.77 -2.66 -0.57
C THR A 168 -36.39 -1.18 -0.54
N SER A 169 -35.10 -0.85 -0.43
CA SER A 169 -34.61 0.52 -0.40
C SER A 169 -33.37 0.74 -1.27
N ASN A 170 -33.08 2.00 -1.58
CA ASN A 170 -31.89 2.39 -2.34
C ASN A 170 -30.61 2.11 -1.55
N GLU A 171 -30.64 2.32 -0.23
CA GLU A 171 -29.53 2.07 0.68
C GLU A 171 -29.16 0.58 0.74
N GLU A 172 -30.15 -0.32 0.76
CA GLU A 172 -29.91 -1.76 0.63
C GLU A 172 -29.21 -2.10 -0.68
N LEU A 173 -29.69 -1.52 -1.80
CA LEU A 173 -29.11 -1.74 -3.12
C LEU A 173 -27.65 -1.24 -3.20
N GLN A 174 -27.35 -0.06 -2.66
CA GLN A 174 -25.99 0.50 -2.60
C GLN A 174 -25.02 -0.41 -1.85
N VAL A 175 -25.41 -0.94 -0.69
CA VAL A 175 -24.57 -1.86 0.08
C VAL A 175 -24.35 -3.17 -0.70
N ILE A 176 -25.37 -3.68 -1.37
CA ILE A 176 -25.29 -4.90 -2.19
C ILE A 176 -24.36 -4.74 -3.40
N TYR A 177 -24.42 -3.61 -4.10
CA TYR A 177 -23.51 -3.30 -5.21
C TYR A 177 -22.07 -3.05 -4.74
N THR A 178 -21.90 -2.35 -3.61
CA THR A 178 -20.57 -2.16 -2.99
C THR A 178 -19.94 -3.52 -2.65
N LEU A 179 -20.68 -4.40 -1.96
CA LEU A 179 -20.21 -5.76 -1.65
C LEU A 179 -19.86 -6.56 -2.91
N LYS A 180 -20.65 -6.46 -3.99
CA LYS A 180 -20.32 -7.11 -5.28
C LYS A 180 -19.00 -6.61 -5.86
N ALA A 181 -18.77 -5.29 -5.84
CA ALA A 181 -17.54 -4.70 -6.34
C ALA A 181 -16.32 -5.09 -5.47
N ASP A 182 -16.47 -5.11 -4.14
CA ASP A 182 -15.44 -5.58 -3.21
C ASP A 182 -15.07 -7.05 -3.48
N ILE A 183 -16.07 -7.93 -3.61
CA ILE A 183 -15.85 -9.36 -3.95
C ILE A 183 -15.08 -9.49 -5.26
N TYR A 184 -15.46 -8.70 -6.28
CA TYR A 184 -14.75 -8.71 -7.56
C TYR A 184 -13.31 -8.21 -7.45
N GLN A 185 -13.05 -7.18 -6.65
CA GLN A 185 -11.70 -6.68 -6.42
C GLN A 185 -10.83 -7.74 -5.72
N ASP A 186 -11.32 -8.31 -4.61
CA ASP A 186 -10.58 -9.31 -3.81
C ASP A 186 -10.30 -10.60 -4.59
N ASN A 187 -11.19 -10.97 -5.53
CA ASN A 187 -11.02 -12.12 -6.42
C ASN A 187 -10.20 -11.82 -7.69
N GLY A 188 -9.62 -10.61 -7.82
CA GLY A 188 -8.74 -10.27 -8.95
C GLY A 188 -9.47 -9.96 -10.27
N TYR A 189 -10.72 -9.52 -10.20
CA TYR A 189 -11.53 -9.07 -11.34
C TYR A 189 -11.80 -7.55 -11.31
N PRO A 190 -10.76 -6.68 -11.32
CA PRO A 190 -10.93 -5.24 -11.13
C PRO A 190 -11.76 -4.58 -12.22
N ASP A 191 -11.75 -5.08 -13.46
CA ASP A 191 -12.59 -4.55 -14.55
C ASP A 191 -14.09 -4.73 -14.26
N LYS A 192 -14.48 -5.83 -13.60
CA LYS A 192 -15.87 -6.07 -13.20
C LYS A 192 -16.26 -5.29 -11.95
N ALA A 193 -15.31 -5.05 -11.04
CA ALA A 193 -15.52 -4.13 -9.92
C ALA A 193 -15.76 -2.70 -10.42
N ILE A 194 -15.00 -2.26 -11.45
CA ILE A 194 -15.20 -0.98 -12.15
C ILE A 194 -16.60 -0.92 -12.77
N GLU A 195 -16.99 -1.91 -13.58
CA GLU A 195 -18.34 -1.99 -14.18
C GLU A 195 -19.45 -1.91 -13.13
N THR A 196 -19.27 -2.58 -11.98
CA THR A 196 -20.23 -2.56 -10.86
C THR A 196 -20.33 -1.17 -10.23
N TYR A 197 -19.23 -0.44 -10.07
CA TYR A 197 -19.25 0.95 -9.59
C TYR A 197 -19.76 1.94 -10.64
N GLU A 198 -19.52 1.71 -11.93
CA GLU A 198 -20.06 2.53 -13.02
C GLU A 198 -21.60 2.44 -13.06
N ASP A 199 -22.18 1.23 -12.97
CA ASP A 199 -23.64 1.03 -12.85
C ASP A 199 -24.20 1.61 -11.54
N LEU A 200 -23.45 1.50 -10.42
CA LEU A 200 -23.85 2.13 -9.16
C LEU A 200 -23.95 3.67 -9.27
N LEU A 201 -22.99 4.31 -9.95
CA LEU A 201 -22.98 5.76 -10.17
C LEU A 201 -24.06 6.20 -11.18
N GLU A 202 -24.38 5.39 -12.19
CA GLU A 202 -25.50 5.66 -13.11
C GLU A 202 -26.86 5.58 -12.40
N ARG A 203 -27.02 4.63 -11.47
CA ARG A 203 -28.24 4.48 -10.64
C ARG A 203 -28.40 5.58 -9.59
N PHE A 204 -27.30 6.07 -9.01
CA PHE A 204 -27.31 7.04 -7.91
C PHE A 204 -26.48 8.30 -8.24
N PRO A 205 -26.84 9.10 -9.26
CA PRO A 205 -26.06 10.24 -9.72
C PRO A 205 -25.88 11.33 -8.66
N GLU A 206 -26.87 11.51 -7.77
CA GLU A 206 -26.83 12.46 -6.66
C GLU A 206 -25.84 12.07 -5.55
N GLN A 207 -25.34 10.83 -5.54
CA GLN A 207 -24.42 10.30 -4.50
C GLN A 207 -23.04 9.96 -5.08
N THR A 208 -22.69 10.58 -6.22
CA THR A 208 -21.42 10.31 -6.91
C THR A 208 -20.20 10.60 -6.03
N SER A 209 -20.28 11.63 -5.18
CA SER A 209 -19.29 11.98 -4.15
C SER A 209 -18.96 10.84 -3.18
N MET A 210 -19.93 9.99 -2.85
CA MET A 210 -19.79 8.88 -1.90
C MET A 210 -19.04 7.70 -2.52
N PHE A 211 -19.36 7.34 -3.76
CA PHE A 211 -18.87 6.10 -4.40
C PHE A 211 -17.70 6.32 -5.38
N ALA A 212 -17.55 7.50 -5.98
CA ALA A 212 -16.47 7.82 -6.91
C ALA A 212 -15.04 7.61 -6.34
N PRO A 213 -14.75 7.83 -5.04
CA PRO A 213 -13.45 7.49 -4.46
C PRO A 213 -13.04 6.02 -4.65
N ALA A 214 -13.99 5.08 -4.57
CA ALA A 214 -13.73 3.65 -4.73
C ALA A 214 -13.44 3.31 -6.20
N LEU A 215 -14.26 3.81 -7.14
CA LEU A 215 -14.01 3.69 -8.58
C LEU A 215 -12.66 4.29 -8.99
N ALA A 216 -12.32 5.47 -8.46
CA ALA A 216 -11.05 6.12 -8.71
C ALA A 216 -9.87 5.34 -8.10
N HIS A 217 -10.06 4.64 -6.98
CA HIS A 217 -9.06 3.73 -6.43
C HIS A 217 -8.84 2.50 -7.33
N LEU A 218 -9.91 1.85 -7.81
CA LEU A 218 -9.83 0.74 -8.76
C LEU A 218 -9.08 1.14 -10.04
N HIS A 219 -9.42 2.28 -10.65
CA HIS A 219 -8.65 2.81 -11.78
C HIS A 219 -7.17 3.06 -11.45
N THR A 220 -6.84 3.45 -10.21
CA THR A 220 -5.44 3.60 -9.77
C THR A 220 -4.72 2.25 -9.71
N GLN A 221 -5.38 1.20 -9.17
CA GLN A 221 -4.81 -0.15 -9.09
C GLN A 221 -4.43 -0.73 -10.46
N ILE A 222 -5.26 -0.49 -11.49
CA ILE A 222 -4.99 -0.90 -12.88
C ILE A 222 -4.21 0.14 -13.70
N ASN A 223 -3.58 1.12 -13.04
CA ASN A 223 -2.74 2.18 -13.63
C ASN A 223 -3.44 3.11 -14.64
N GLN A 224 -4.77 3.21 -14.60
CA GLN A 224 -5.58 4.15 -15.39
C GLN A 224 -5.69 5.51 -14.65
N TYR A 225 -4.55 6.13 -14.35
CA TYR A 225 -4.46 7.33 -13.51
C TYR A 225 -5.27 8.52 -14.05
N ASP A 226 -5.32 8.71 -15.38
CA ASP A 226 -6.11 9.77 -16.01
C ASP A 226 -7.61 9.59 -15.73
N LYS A 227 -8.14 8.36 -15.81
CA LYS A 227 -9.53 8.06 -15.46
C LYS A 227 -9.80 8.25 -13.97
N SER A 228 -8.89 7.79 -13.11
CA SER A 228 -8.98 8.00 -11.66
C SER A 228 -9.13 9.49 -11.31
N MET A 229 -8.29 10.33 -11.91
CA MET A 229 -8.36 11.78 -11.72
C MET A 229 -9.62 12.41 -12.35
N GLN A 230 -10.07 11.91 -13.50
CA GLN A 230 -11.30 12.36 -14.15
C GLN A 230 -12.53 12.07 -13.30
N VAL A 231 -12.67 10.85 -12.77
CA VAL A 231 -13.76 10.44 -11.87
C VAL A 231 -13.83 11.37 -10.66
N MET A 232 -12.69 11.61 -9.99
CA MET A 232 -12.64 12.54 -8.86
C MET A 232 -12.94 14.00 -9.24
N GLU A 233 -12.59 14.47 -10.45
CA GLU A 233 -12.94 15.83 -10.86
C GLU A 233 -14.42 15.97 -11.27
N GLN A 234 -15.07 14.90 -11.75
CA GLN A 234 -16.48 14.91 -12.14
C GLN A 234 -17.43 14.74 -10.95
N SER A 235 -17.05 13.93 -9.95
CA SER A 235 -17.90 13.55 -8.81
C SER A 235 -17.66 14.39 -7.53
N GLN A 236 -17.48 15.70 -7.67
CA GLN A 236 -17.20 16.56 -6.53
C GLN A 236 -18.45 16.76 -5.64
N PRO A 237 -18.30 16.72 -4.29
CA PRO A 237 -19.36 17.03 -3.33
C PRO A 237 -20.18 18.28 -3.66
N ALA A 238 -21.49 18.16 -3.50
CA ALA A 238 -22.43 19.29 -3.55
C ALA A 238 -22.23 20.25 -2.35
N GLU A 239 -22.90 21.41 -2.35
CA GLU A 239 -22.79 22.37 -1.22
C GLU A 239 -23.59 21.93 0.02
N ASP A 240 -24.56 21.04 -0.17
CA ASP A 240 -25.43 20.41 0.84
C ASP A 240 -25.03 18.96 1.19
N GLU A 241 -23.94 18.46 0.59
CA GLU A 241 -23.33 17.17 0.93
C GLU A 241 -22.95 17.11 2.42
N ASP A 242 -23.13 15.95 3.04
CA ASP A 242 -22.82 15.81 4.46
C ASP A 242 -21.31 15.98 4.76
N THR A 243 -21.03 16.38 5.99
CA THR A 243 -19.66 16.70 6.45
C THR A 243 -18.70 15.53 6.33
N LYS A 244 -19.18 14.30 6.59
CA LYS A 244 -18.39 13.07 6.63
C LYS A 244 -18.06 12.60 5.21
N THR A 245 -19.06 12.52 4.32
CA THR A 245 -18.88 12.18 2.90
C THR A 245 -17.94 13.16 2.21
N THR A 246 -18.17 14.46 2.40
CA THR A 246 -17.28 15.51 1.86
C THR A 246 -15.84 15.38 2.38
N THR A 247 -15.66 15.02 3.65
CA THR A 247 -14.33 14.84 4.27
C THR A 247 -13.62 13.61 3.70
N ALA A 248 -14.29 12.47 3.67
CA ALA A 248 -13.76 11.22 3.11
C ALA A 248 -13.39 11.38 1.63
N PHE A 249 -14.21 12.08 0.85
CA PHE A 249 -13.93 12.39 -0.55
C PHE A 249 -12.63 13.18 -0.73
N TYR A 250 -12.44 14.28 0.02
CA TYR A 250 -11.22 15.11 -0.11
C TYR A 250 -9.96 14.39 0.39
N LEU A 251 -10.06 13.55 1.43
CA LEU A 251 -8.95 12.72 1.89
C LEU A 251 -8.55 11.69 0.82
N SER A 252 -9.54 10.98 0.27
CA SER A 252 -9.34 10.05 -0.86
C SER A 252 -8.72 10.74 -2.07
N TRP A 253 -9.14 11.95 -2.43
CA TRP A 253 -8.55 12.70 -3.55
C TRP A 253 -7.09 13.09 -3.29
N ILE A 254 -6.75 13.47 -2.06
CA ILE A 254 -5.36 13.74 -1.66
C ILE A 254 -4.52 12.46 -1.75
N ASN A 255 -5.04 11.33 -1.29
CA ASN A 255 -4.37 10.02 -1.37
C ASN A 255 -4.13 9.62 -2.84
N ILE A 256 -5.13 9.76 -3.71
CA ILE A 256 -5.02 9.50 -5.15
C ILE A 256 -3.98 10.43 -5.79
N ILE A 257 -3.96 11.72 -5.45
CA ILE A 257 -2.96 12.68 -5.96
C ILE A 257 -1.53 12.30 -5.55
N ILE A 258 -1.33 11.77 -4.33
CA ILE A 258 -0.03 11.29 -3.87
C ILE A 258 0.37 10.02 -4.65
N THR A 259 -0.52 9.03 -4.75
CA THR A 259 -0.26 7.75 -5.43
C THR A 259 -0.01 7.91 -6.94
N THR A 260 -0.71 8.84 -7.60
CA THR A 260 -0.56 9.12 -9.04
C THR A 260 0.50 10.19 -9.36
N GLU A 261 1.21 10.70 -8.34
CA GLU A 261 2.14 11.84 -8.42
C GLU A 261 1.56 13.11 -9.10
N ASN A 262 0.24 13.31 -9.11
CA ASN A 262 -0.39 14.48 -9.74
C ASN A 262 -0.35 15.75 -8.85
N TRP A 263 0.86 16.10 -8.42
CA TRP A 263 1.16 17.23 -7.51
C TRP A 263 0.64 18.59 -7.99
N SER A 264 0.33 18.73 -9.28
CA SER A 264 -0.21 19.96 -9.88
C SER A 264 -1.55 20.38 -9.27
N MET A 265 -2.43 19.41 -9.01
CA MET A 265 -3.78 19.62 -8.50
C MET A 265 -3.83 19.84 -6.99
N LEU A 266 -2.83 19.33 -6.24
CA LEU A 266 -2.84 19.25 -4.78
C LEU A 266 -3.20 20.57 -4.08
N SER A 267 -2.66 21.70 -4.55
CA SER A 267 -2.89 23.02 -3.93
C SER A 267 -4.36 23.48 -4.04
N LYS A 268 -5.03 23.21 -5.17
CA LYS A 268 -6.46 23.46 -5.41
C LYS A 268 -7.30 22.62 -4.45
N ILE A 269 -6.97 21.33 -4.33
CA ILE A 269 -7.72 20.38 -3.50
C ILE A 269 -7.56 20.68 -2.00
N ILE A 270 -6.33 20.89 -1.52
CA ILE A 270 -6.09 21.33 -0.13
C ILE A 270 -6.83 22.64 0.18
N SER A 271 -6.89 23.59 -0.76
CA SER A 271 -7.62 24.85 -0.53
C SER A 271 -9.14 24.65 -0.43
N LYS A 272 -9.72 23.73 -1.21
CA LYS A 272 -11.14 23.35 -1.11
C LYS A 272 -11.42 22.65 0.21
N PHE A 273 -10.62 21.64 0.56
CA PHE A 273 -10.79 20.91 1.81
C PHE A 273 -10.63 21.84 3.02
N LYS A 274 -9.65 22.74 3.04
CA LYS A 274 -9.52 23.77 4.10
C LYS A 274 -10.64 24.82 4.14
N LYS A 275 -11.49 24.93 3.11
CA LYS A 275 -12.75 25.68 3.20
C LYS A 275 -13.78 24.85 3.95
N HIS A 276 -13.97 23.58 3.56
CA HIS A 276 -14.86 22.61 4.22
C HIS A 276 -14.57 22.49 5.73
N LEU A 277 -13.30 22.26 6.08
CA LEU A 277 -12.82 22.11 7.47
C LEU A 277 -13.06 23.31 8.41
N LYS A 278 -13.56 24.44 7.90
CA LYS A 278 -13.98 25.57 8.76
C LYS A 278 -15.39 25.37 9.34
N HIS A 279 -16.20 24.52 8.72
CA HIS A 279 -17.61 24.30 9.03
C HIS A 279 -17.84 23.02 9.85
N VAL A 280 -16.84 22.13 9.93
CA VAL A 280 -16.82 21.00 10.87
C VAL A 280 -16.88 21.56 12.30
N SER A 281 -18.03 21.43 12.95
CA SER A 281 -18.34 22.07 14.24
C SER A 281 -18.59 21.11 15.40
N GLU A 282 -18.82 19.83 15.11
CA GLU A 282 -19.07 18.83 16.16
C GLU A 282 -17.75 18.37 16.78
N THR A 283 -17.69 18.29 18.10
CA THR A 283 -16.43 18.02 18.82
C THR A 283 -15.87 16.64 18.57
N ASP A 284 -16.75 15.69 18.28
CA ASP A 284 -16.41 14.29 18.10
C ASP A 284 -15.92 14.06 16.66
N ASP A 285 -16.62 14.58 15.65
CA ASP A 285 -16.15 14.65 14.24
C ASP A 285 -14.76 15.29 14.11
N VAL A 286 -14.53 16.43 14.77
CA VAL A 286 -13.22 17.11 14.76
C VAL A 286 -12.14 16.23 15.35
N LYS A 287 -12.46 15.42 16.36
CA LYS A 287 -11.50 14.53 17.02
C LYS A 287 -11.21 13.28 16.17
N GLU A 288 -12.23 12.61 15.64
CA GLU A 288 -12.05 11.46 14.74
C GLU A 288 -11.19 11.84 13.54
N LEU A 289 -11.51 12.97 12.89
CA LEU A 289 -10.72 13.50 11.78
C LEU A 289 -9.30 13.92 12.21
N GLN A 290 -9.13 14.49 13.40
CA GLN A 290 -7.80 14.80 13.93
C GLN A 290 -6.97 13.51 14.07
N ASP A 291 -7.55 12.45 14.64
CA ASP A 291 -6.86 11.19 14.89
C ASP A 291 -6.48 10.51 13.56
N GLU A 292 -7.37 10.50 12.55
CA GLU A 292 -7.08 10.02 11.19
C GLU A 292 -5.96 10.82 10.50
N LEU A 293 -6.03 12.16 10.51
CA LEU A 293 -4.99 13.02 9.94
C LEU A 293 -3.63 12.82 10.64
N MET A 294 -3.64 12.57 11.95
CA MET A 294 -2.42 12.31 12.73
C MET A 294 -1.85 10.91 12.44
N GLU A 295 -2.69 9.89 12.20
CA GLU A 295 -2.23 8.57 11.75
C GLU A 295 -1.54 8.66 10.38
N GLN A 296 -2.17 9.31 9.40
CA GLN A 296 -1.58 9.53 8.07
C GLN A 296 -0.27 10.32 8.16
N TYR A 297 -0.24 11.41 8.92
CA TYR A 297 0.99 12.15 9.21
C TYR A 297 2.10 11.24 9.78
N MET A 298 1.77 10.41 10.78
CA MET A 298 2.73 9.53 11.43
C MET A 298 3.25 8.43 10.49
N TYR A 299 2.40 7.89 9.60
CA TYR A 299 2.79 6.94 8.57
C TYR A 299 3.86 7.52 7.65
N PHE A 300 3.56 8.66 7.00
CA PHE A 300 4.48 9.31 6.07
C PHE A 300 5.74 9.85 6.77
N HIS A 301 5.61 10.45 7.96
CA HIS A 301 6.76 10.96 8.71
C HIS A 301 7.73 9.83 9.13
N LYS A 302 7.22 8.66 9.56
CA LYS A 302 8.07 7.49 9.87
C LYS A 302 8.80 6.95 8.63
N ALA A 303 8.20 7.06 7.45
CA ALA A 303 8.81 6.69 6.17
C ALA A 303 9.82 7.73 5.62
N ALA A 304 10.03 8.85 6.33
CA ALA A 304 10.77 10.03 5.88
C ALA A 304 10.20 10.68 4.60
N LEU A 305 8.89 10.53 4.39
CA LEU A 305 8.09 11.13 3.32
C LEU A 305 7.51 12.46 3.83
N PHE A 306 8.37 13.48 3.95
CA PHE A 306 8.03 14.74 4.61
C PHE A 306 7.13 15.64 3.76
N GLN A 307 7.11 15.51 2.43
CA GLN A 307 6.20 16.27 1.57
C GLN A 307 4.75 15.89 1.82
N GLU A 308 4.54 14.58 1.93
CA GLU A 308 3.30 13.88 2.19
C GLU A 308 2.85 14.16 3.62
N ALA A 309 3.75 13.96 4.60
CA ALA A 309 3.50 14.26 6.00
C ALA A 309 3.10 15.73 6.25
N GLU A 310 3.66 16.70 5.51
CA GLU A 310 3.29 18.12 5.63
C GLU A 310 1.82 18.39 5.28
N ILE A 311 1.22 17.60 4.38
CA ILE A 311 -0.17 17.74 3.97
C ILE A 311 -1.08 17.48 5.16
N TYR A 312 -0.97 16.29 5.76
CA TYR A 312 -1.86 15.86 6.83
C TYR A 312 -1.65 16.66 8.12
N ILE A 313 -0.41 16.91 8.56
CA ILE A 313 -0.17 17.77 9.74
C ILE A 313 -0.61 19.22 9.50
N GLY A 314 -0.51 19.70 8.25
CA GLY A 314 -0.98 21.01 7.85
C GLY A 314 -2.51 21.10 7.70
N LEU A 315 -3.23 19.97 7.65
CA LEU A 315 -4.69 19.87 7.76
C LEU A 315 -5.11 19.76 9.23
N ALA A 316 -4.41 18.96 10.03
CA ALA A 316 -4.62 18.86 11.49
C ALA A 316 -4.48 20.24 12.16
N ASP A 317 -3.39 20.98 11.90
CA ASP A 317 -3.16 22.35 12.39
C ASP A 317 -4.27 23.34 11.97
N ALA A 318 -5.03 23.06 10.91
CA ALA A 318 -6.15 23.89 10.47
C ALA A 318 -7.44 23.66 11.29
N ILE A 319 -7.66 22.46 11.82
CA ILE A 319 -8.83 22.11 12.64
C ILE A 319 -8.56 22.24 14.14
N THR A 320 -7.37 21.87 14.63
CA THR A 320 -7.02 21.82 16.07
C THR A 320 -6.62 23.20 16.62
N ARG A 321 -7.45 24.22 16.41
CA ARG A 321 -7.14 25.63 16.71
C ARG A 321 -6.57 25.79 18.13
N ASN A 322 -5.31 26.20 18.23
CA ASN A 322 -4.49 26.38 19.44
C ASN A 322 -3.73 25.17 20.02
N ASN A 323 -3.69 24.01 19.35
CA ASN A 323 -2.77 22.93 19.74
C ASN A 323 -1.30 23.33 19.44
N SER A 324 -0.51 23.58 20.48
CA SER A 324 0.89 24.01 20.35
C SER A 324 1.79 22.96 19.70
N ASP A 325 1.49 21.69 19.91
CA ASP A 325 2.37 20.57 19.57
C ASP A 325 2.17 20.17 18.11
N ILE A 326 0.91 20.12 17.65
CA ILE A 326 0.57 19.98 16.22
C ILE A 326 1.16 21.16 15.43
N LYS A 327 0.99 22.40 15.92
CA LYS A 327 1.57 23.58 15.28
C LYS A 327 3.10 23.53 15.21
N LYS A 328 3.77 23.01 16.25
CA LYS A 328 5.22 22.81 16.26
C LYS A 328 5.64 21.73 15.25
N ALA A 329 4.97 20.57 15.26
CA ALA A 329 5.19 19.47 14.34
C ALA A 329 5.00 19.88 12.87
N HIS A 330 3.94 20.64 12.55
CA HIS A 330 3.72 21.21 11.23
C HIS A 330 4.88 22.12 10.81
N ASN A 331 5.32 23.05 11.67
CA ASN A 331 6.42 23.95 11.36
C ASN A 331 7.77 23.25 11.18
N GLU A 332 8.00 22.12 11.84
CA GLU A 332 9.23 21.32 11.71
C GLU A 332 9.19 20.45 10.44
N THR A 333 8.11 19.68 10.25
CA THR A 333 7.86 18.88 9.04
C THR A 333 7.93 19.74 7.78
N LYS A 334 7.36 20.95 7.80
CA LYS A 334 7.41 21.92 6.68
C LYS A 334 8.82 22.36 6.30
N LYS A 335 9.78 22.40 7.23
CA LYS A 335 11.20 22.67 6.91
C LYS A 335 11.82 21.46 6.22
N GLN A 336 11.55 20.26 6.71
CA GLN A 336 12.04 19.00 6.13
C GLN A 336 11.45 18.78 4.73
N ALA A 337 10.15 18.97 4.55
CA ALA A 337 9.44 18.89 3.27
C ALA A 337 10.01 19.85 2.21
N ARG A 338 10.34 21.08 2.59
CA ARG A 338 10.97 22.07 1.70
C ARG A 338 12.37 21.65 1.27
N LEU A 339 13.18 21.14 2.20
CA LEU A 339 14.52 20.65 1.90
C LEU A 339 14.46 19.38 1.03
N GLN A 340 13.56 18.46 1.32
CA GLN A 340 13.30 17.27 0.51
C GLN A 340 12.90 17.64 -0.93
N LYS A 341 11.96 18.58 -1.10
CA LYS A 341 11.57 19.13 -2.42
C LYS A 341 12.77 19.71 -3.18
N GLU A 342 13.67 20.41 -2.49
CA GLU A 342 14.85 20.98 -3.12
C GLU A 342 15.89 19.91 -3.51
N ILE A 343 16.12 18.90 -2.67
CA ILE A 343 16.99 17.74 -2.97
C ILE A 343 16.44 16.94 -4.16
N SER A 344 15.12 16.71 -4.23
CA SER A 344 14.46 16.09 -5.39
C SER A 344 14.52 16.92 -6.67
N ARG A 345 14.75 18.24 -6.56
CA ARG A 345 15.03 19.12 -7.71
C ARG A 345 16.50 19.16 -8.09
N LEU A 346 17.40 18.77 -7.19
CA LEU A 346 18.83 18.63 -7.47
C LEU A 346 19.12 17.30 -8.20
N SER A 347 18.46 16.20 -7.85
CA SER A 347 18.64 14.91 -8.55
C SER A 347 18.24 14.96 -10.04
N ARG A 348 17.28 15.82 -10.39
CA ARG A 348 16.79 16.02 -11.77
C ARG A 348 17.56 17.09 -12.54
N ASP A 349 18.56 17.73 -11.93
CA ASP A 349 19.33 18.82 -12.55
C ASP A 349 20.55 18.28 -13.30
N MET A 350 20.39 17.98 -14.59
CA MET A 350 21.46 17.48 -15.47
C MET A 350 22.67 18.43 -15.62
N HIS A 351 22.58 19.66 -15.11
CA HIS A 351 23.69 20.61 -15.08
C HIS A 351 24.40 20.69 -13.72
N ALA A 352 23.85 20.08 -12.66
CA ALA A 352 24.52 20.00 -11.38
C ALA A 352 25.58 18.88 -11.37
N HIS A 353 26.65 19.07 -10.62
CA HIS A 353 27.63 18.02 -10.37
C HIS A 353 26.97 16.88 -9.58
N ALA A 354 26.88 15.68 -10.16
CA ALA A 354 26.03 14.59 -9.65
C ALA A 354 26.26 14.24 -8.17
N LEU A 355 27.51 14.25 -7.70
CA LEU A 355 27.85 13.97 -6.29
C LEU A 355 27.18 14.90 -5.27
N LEU A 356 26.76 16.11 -5.69
CA LEU A 356 26.04 17.04 -4.83
C LEU A 356 24.69 16.46 -4.37
N TYR A 357 23.98 15.77 -5.26
CA TYR A 357 22.74 15.09 -4.92
C TYR A 357 23.00 13.99 -3.88
N TYR A 358 23.95 13.10 -4.15
CA TYR A 358 24.25 11.97 -3.26
C TYR A 358 24.70 12.44 -1.86
N LYS A 359 25.52 13.50 -1.76
CA LYS A 359 25.91 14.08 -0.46
C LYS A 359 24.75 14.78 0.26
N ALA A 360 23.92 15.52 -0.46
CA ALA A 360 22.72 16.14 0.13
C ALA A 360 21.71 15.08 0.62
N TYR A 361 21.53 13.99 -0.16
CA TYR A 361 20.69 12.86 0.19
C TYR A 361 21.24 12.12 1.42
N GLU A 362 22.54 11.81 1.44
CA GLU A 362 23.26 11.22 2.57
C GLU A 362 22.98 12.01 3.86
N TRP A 363 23.37 13.29 3.91
CA TRP A 363 23.25 14.09 5.12
C TRP A 363 21.79 14.37 5.52
N PHE A 364 20.86 14.43 4.57
CA PHE A 364 19.44 14.60 4.88
C PHE A 364 18.80 13.34 5.43
N TYR A 365 19.08 12.16 4.87
CA TYR A 365 18.41 10.91 5.25
C TYR A 365 19.16 10.04 6.27
N THR A 366 20.42 10.33 6.60
CA THR A 366 21.11 9.71 7.75
C THR A 366 20.23 9.79 9.01
N GLY A 367 20.02 8.62 9.64
CA GLY A 367 19.19 8.46 10.83
C GLY A 367 17.68 8.56 10.62
N LYS A 368 17.21 8.68 9.36
CA LYS A 368 15.77 8.80 9.01
C LYS A 368 15.25 7.66 8.15
N VAL A 369 16.12 6.96 7.44
CA VAL A 369 15.80 5.75 6.67
C VAL A 369 16.75 4.62 7.03
N SER A 370 16.42 3.39 6.62
CA SER A 370 17.28 2.21 6.83
C SER A 370 18.59 2.32 6.05
N ALA A 371 19.65 1.71 6.58
CA ALA A 371 20.94 1.61 5.88
C ALA A 371 20.78 0.97 4.48
N ALA A 372 19.93 -0.05 4.34
CA ALA A 372 19.60 -0.66 3.06
C ALA A 372 19.02 0.35 2.03
N LYS A 373 18.11 1.25 2.44
CA LYS A 373 17.56 2.29 1.56
C LYS A 373 18.62 3.34 1.19
N MET A 374 19.52 3.68 2.12
CA MET A 374 20.68 4.53 1.81
C MET A 374 21.60 3.89 0.76
N ILE A 375 21.98 2.62 0.96
CA ILE A 375 22.87 1.88 0.07
C ILE A 375 22.26 1.74 -1.33
N ALA A 376 20.97 1.43 -1.42
CA ALA A 376 20.27 1.34 -2.71
C ALA A 376 20.42 2.61 -3.55
N VAL A 377 20.17 3.79 -2.94
CA VAL A 377 20.32 5.09 -3.64
C VAL A 377 21.78 5.40 -3.95
N MET A 378 22.73 5.11 -3.05
CA MET A 378 24.16 5.33 -3.33
C MET A 378 24.69 4.46 -4.48
N ASN A 379 24.08 3.30 -4.72
CA ASN A 379 24.44 2.37 -5.79
C ASN A 379 23.81 2.73 -7.15
N GLU A 380 22.90 3.70 -7.23
CA GLU A 380 22.38 4.25 -8.50
C GLU A 380 23.50 4.90 -9.33
N LEU A 381 24.58 5.36 -8.69
CA LEU A 381 25.80 5.84 -9.34
C LEU A 381 26.86 4.73 -9.36
N PRO A 382 27.21 4.16 -10.54
CA PRO A 382 28.23 3.12 -10.63
C PRO A 382 29.58 3.55 -10.06
N VAL A 383 30.25 2.65 -9.33
CA VAL A 383 31.50 2.93 -8.60
C VAL A 383 32.55 3.62 -9.46
N TYR A 384 32.73 3.21 -10.72
CA TYR A 384 33.69 3.82 -11.64
C TYR A 384 33.33 5.28 -12.00
N GLN A 385 32.05 5.59 -12.18
CA GLN A 385 31.58 6.97 -12.44
C GLN A 385 31.77 7.84 -11.20
N LYS A 386 31.43 7.29 -10.03
CA LYS A 386 31.66 7.95 -8.73
C LYS A 386 33.13 8.31 -8.55
N GLN A 387 34.04 7.35 -8.71
CA GLN A 387 35.49 7.61 -8.63
C GLN A 387 35.97 8.64 -9.65
N GLN A 388 35.47 8.61 -10.89
CA GLN A 388 35.82 9.61 -11.90
C GLN A 388 35.38 11.03 -11.48
N LEU A 389 34.16 11.17 -10.94
CA LEU A 389 33.63 12.44 -10.44
C LEU A 389 34.33 12.92 -9.15
N GLU A 390 34.73 11.99 -8.27
CA GLU A 390 35.48 12.30 -7.05
C GLU A 390 36.90 12.78 -7.36
N ASN A 391 37.50 12.30 -8.46
CA ASN A 391 38.84 12.72 -8.91
C ASN A 391 38.87 14.10 -9.60
N ASP A 392 37.77 14.59 -10.19
CA ASP A 392 37.70 15.98 -10.72
C ASP A 392 37.38 16.99 -9.61
N ASN A 393 38.35 17.19 -8.73
CA ASN A 393 38.30 18.12 -7.61
C ASN A 393 37.85 19.53 -8.03
N GLN A 394 38.26 20.01 -9.21
CA GLN A 394 37.91 21.35 -9.67
C GLN A 394 36.44 21.46 -10.08
N SER A 395 35.92 20.50 -10.85
CA SER A 395 34.52 20.53 -11.26
C SER A 395 33.59 20.25 -10.08
N TYR A 396 33.98 19.41 -9.13
CA TYR A 396 33.25 19.19 -7.90
C TYR A 396 33.22 20.46 -7.02
N ALA A 397 34.36 21.12 -6.81
CA ALA A 397 34.43 22.39 -6.08
C ALA A 397 33.63 23.51 -6.76
N ALA A 398 33.64 23.59 -8.10
CA ALA A 398 32.76 24.50 -8.84
C ALA A 398 31.27 24.16 -8.62
N GLY A 399 30.92 22.88 -8.61
CA GLY A 399 29.58 22.39 -8.27
C GLY A 399 29.08 22.87 -6.90
N ILE A 400 29.92 22.87 -5.85
CA ILE A 400 29.53 23.38 -4.52
C ILE A 400 29.24 24.89 -4.57
N LEU A 401 30.00 25.66 -5.36
CA LEU A 401 29.73 27.09 -5.56
C LEU A 401 28.43 27.33 -6.33
N GLN A 402 28.09 26.45 -7.27
CA GLN A 402 26.79 26.48 -7.96
C GLN A 402 25.64 26.10 -7.03
N LEU A 403 25.80 25.06 -6.20
CA LEU A 403 24.83 24.64 -5.18
C LEU A 403 24.46 25.83 -4.27
N LYS A 404 25.47 26.53 -3.74
CA LYS A 404 25.28 27.74 -2.93
C LYS A 404 24.43 28.83 -3.58
N LYS A 405 24.41 28.90 -4.92
CA LYS A 405 23.67 29.89 -5.71
C LYS A 405 22.28 29.39 -6.15
N LYS A 406 22.18 28.16 -6.65
CA LYS A 406 20.97 27.58 -7.29
C LYS A 406 20.08 26.83 -6.29
N TYR A 407 20.69 26.25 -5.25
CA TYR A 407 20.04 25.45 -4.20
C TYR A 407 20.45 25.95 -2.79
N PRO A 408 20.16 27.22 -2.46
CA PRO A 408 20.70 27.88 -1.27
C PRO A 408 20.16 27.30 0.04
N LEU A 409 19.03 26.59 0.05
CA LEU A 409 18.52 25.94 1.26
C LEU A 409 19.25 24.62 1.54
N ILE A 410 19.50 23.75 0.54
CA ILE A 410 20.43 22.59 0.66
C ILE A 410 21.79 23.04 1.20
N TYR A 411 22.37 24.09 0.62
CA TYR A 411 23.68 24.56 1.06
C TYR A 411 23.65 25.08 2.51
N LYS A 412 22.64 25.87 2.90
CA LYS A 412 22.52 26.38 4.28
C LYS A 412 22.25 25.28 5.31
N SER A 413 21.48 24.26 4.95
CA SER A 413 21.15 23.14 5.84
C SER A 413 22.36 22.28 6.23
N PHE A 414 23.42 22.27 5.39
CA PHE A 414 24.65 21.52 5.63
C PHE A 414 25.91 22.38 5.41
N GLN A 415 25.83 23.66 5.78
CA GLN A 415 26.84 24.65 5.38
C GLN A 415 28.26 24.24 5.80
N ASN A 416 28.44 23.81 7.06
CA ASN A 416 29.75 23.43 7.57
C ASN A 416 30.35 22.26 6.78
N GLN A 417 29.52 21.26 6.43
CA GLN A 417 29.94 20.10 5.64
C GLN A 417 30.32 20.50 4.21
N TRP A 418 29.56 21.38 3.56
CA TRP A 418 29.89 21.90 2.23
C TRP A 418 31.15 22.77 2.23
N ASP A 419 31.33 23.62 3.25
CA ASP A 419 32.49 24.51 3.37
C ASP A 419 33.77 23.69 3.64
N THR A 420 33.74 22.70 4.55
CA THR A 420 34.86 21.77 4.76
C THR A 420 35.22 20.98 3.50
N LEU A 421 34.21 20.45 2.77
CA LEU A 421 34.45 19.71 1.53
C LEU A 421 35.04 20.63 0.44
N PHE A 422 34.56 21.86 0.31
CA PHE A 422 35.12 22.84 -0.64
C PHE A 422 36.57 23.22 -0.30
N GLU A 423 36.92 23.34 0.98
CA GLU A 423 38.31 23.57 1.39
C GLU A 423 39.21 22.40 1.00
N GLN A 424 38.78 21.16 1.26
CA GLN A 424 39.50 19.93 0.89
C GLN A 424 39.72 19.82 -0.63
N LEU A 425 38.66 19.98 -1.43
CA LEU A 425 38.72 19.90 -2.90
C LEU A 425 39.56 21.04 -3.53
N THR A 426 39.84 22.11 -2.79
CA THR A 426 40.63 23.25 -3.28
C THR A 426 41.99 23.39 -2.61
N VAL A 427 42.48 22.35 -1.90
CA VAL A 427 43.88 22.26 -1.48
C VAL A 427 44.78 22.29 -2.73
N GLY A 428 45.85 23.09 -2.67
CA GLY A 428 46.82 23.24 -3.78
C GLY A 428 46.41 24.24 -4.88
N LEU A 429 45.13 24.60 -5.03
CA LEU A 429 44.72 25.60 -6.04
C LEU A 429 45.13 27.03 -5.66
N SER A 430 45.68 27.75 -6.63
CA SER A 430 46.02 29.17 -6.51
C SER A 430 44.78 30.06 -6.32
N ARG A 431 45.00 31.31 -5.88
CA ARG A 431 43.93 32.31 -5.76
C ARG A 431 43.22 32.61 -7.09
N GLU A 432 43.90 32.44 -8.22
CA GLU A 432 43.31 32.68 -9.54
C GLU A 432 42.47 31.49 -10.01
N GLU A 433 42.97 30.26 -9.82
CA GLU A 433 42.18 29.04 -10.10
C GLU A 433 40.90 29.02 -9.26
N LYS A 434 40.99 29.29 -7.95
CA LYS A 434 39.80 29.41 -7.06
C LYS A 434 38.81 30.50 -7.51
N ARG A 435 39.27 31.57 -8.18
CA ARG A 435 38.39 32.57 -8.81
C ARG A 435 37.75 32.04 -10.09
N ASN A 436 38.50 31.29 -10.90
CA ASN A 436 38.03 30.71 -12.16
C ASN A 436 37.01 29.58 -11.95
N LEU A 437 36.99 28.89 -10.80
CA LEU A 437 35.91 27.95 -10.43
C LEU A 437 34.51 28.58 -10.53
N ARG A 438 34.37 29.89 -10.23
CA ARG A 438 33.08 30.62 -10.36
C ARG A 438 32.63 30.85 -11.80
N LYS A 439 33.50 30.57 -12.79
CA LYS A 439 33.24 30.72 -14.23
C LYS A 439 32.93 29.39 -14.91
N LYS A 440 33.26 28.24 -14.29
CA LYS A 440 32.81 26.92 -14.75
C LYS A 440 31.27 26.87 -14.65
N LYS A 441 30.63 26.66 -15.80
CA LYS A 441 29.19 26.38 -15.91
C LYS A 441 28.93 24.90 -15.69
#